data_AF-A0A2T4MWT5-F1
#
_entry.id   AF-A0A2T4MWT5-F1
#
_cell.length_a   1.000
_cell.length_b   1.000
_cell.length_c   1.000
_cell.angle_alpha   90.00
_cell.angle_beta   90.00
_cell.angle_gamma   90.00
#
_symmetry.space_group_name_H-M   'P 1'
#
loop_
_entity.id
_entity.type
_entity.pdbx_description
1 polymer ?
#
loop_
_entity_poly.entity_id
_entity_poly.type
_entity_poly.pdbx_seq_one_letter_code
_entity_poly.pdbx_strand_id
1 'polypeptide(L)'
;MGAFGRYISLTGSTLMVRVPGDRQRNYPLRHSRAAMLARDAIAASLGLTHNLSRPSHVGRQTKRASKSKLSDGLPSGVSFSEKYQLFGVCWREGPLGNRTTRYRAFSISVYGTESRAREAAISWRKKMEILHYDNPRKKPAE
;
A
#
# COMPACT_ATOMS: atom_id res chain seq x y z
N MET A 1 -15.12 -1.43 4.14
CA MET A 1 -15.14 -2.65 3.30
C MET A 1 -13.84 -3.41 3.52
N GLY A 2 -13.92 -4.60 4.13
CA GLY A 2 -12.78 -5.30 4.74
C GLY A 2 -11.81 -5.95 3.74
N ALA A 3 -10.64 -6.34 4.26
CA ALA A 3 -9.46 -6.86 3.53
C ALA A 3 -9.68 -8.16 2.70
N PHE A 4 -10.88 -8.72 2.72
CA PHE A 4 -11.29 -9.93 2.00
C PHE A 4 -11.93 -9.55 0.66
N GLY A 5 -11.16 -8.84 -0.17
CA GLY A 5 -11.60 -8.35 -1.48
C GLY A 5 -12.20 -9.46 -2.35
N ARG A 6 -13.33 -9.13 -3.00
CA ARG A 6 -14.10 -9.82 -4.07
C ARG A 6 -13.91 -11.35 -4.16
N TYR A 7 -15.01 -12.10 -4.03
CA TYR A 7 -15.08 -13.58 -4.16
C TYR A 7 -14.50 -14.39 -2.99
N ILE A 8 -14.28 -13.77 -1.83
CA ILE A 8 -13.96 -14.49 -0.60
C ILE A 8 -14.71 -13.85 0.58
N SER A 9 -15.37 -14.68 1.38
CA SER A 9 -16.07 -14.26 2.59
C SER A 9 -15.58 -15.06 3.80
N LEU A 10 -15.75 -14.51 5.01
CA LEU A 10 -15.42 -15.17 6.26
C LEU A 10 -16.71 -15.54 6.99
N THR A 11 -16.82 -16.78 7.43
CA THR A 11 -17.93 -17.26 8.27
C THR A 11 -17.35 -18.10 9.41
N GLY A 12 -17.46 -17.58 10.63
CA GLY A 12 -16.76 -18.15 11.79
C GLY A 12 -15.25 -18.21 11.56
N SER A 13 -14.68 -19.42 11.64
CA SER A 13 -13.26 -19.71 11.38
C SER A 13 -12.99 -20.24 9.95
N THR A 14 -13.95 -20.10 9.04
CA THR A 14 -13.87 -20.64 7.67
C THR A 14 -13.96 -19.53 6.63
N LEU A 15 -12.99 -19.52 5.71
CA LEU A 15 -12.96 -18.71 4.51
C LEU A 15 -13.69 -19.44 3.37
N MET A 16 -14.69 -18.78 2.81
CA MET A 16 -15.50 -19.30 1.72
C MET A 16 -15.12 -18.56 0.43
N VAL A 17 -14.49 -19.26 -0.50
CA VAL A 17 -14.13 -18.76 -1.82
C VAL A 17 -15.32 -19.01 -2.75
N ARG A 18 -15.87 -17.93 -3.32
CA ARG A 18 -17.07 -17.91 -4.17
C ARG A 18 -16.80 -17.10 -5.44
N VAL A 19 -16.18 -17.74 -6.42
CA VAL A 19 -15.97 -17.14 -7.75
C VAL A 19 -17.17 -17.51 -8.65
N PRO A 20 -17.83 -16.56 -9.32
CA PRO A 20 -18.91 -16.85 -10.25
C PRO A 20 -18.44 -17.84 -11.33
N GLY A 21 -19.17 -18.94 -11.52
CA GLY A 21 -18.79 -20.01 -12.46
C GLY A 21 -17.95 -21.14 -11.85
N ASP A 22 -17.54 -21.04 -10.58
CA ASP A 22 -16.95 -22.16 -9.81
C ASP A 22 -17.83 -22.56 -8.63
N ARG A 23 -17.62 -23.78 -8.13
CA ARG A 23 -18.24 -24.25 -6.89
C ARG A 23 -17.58 -23.55 -5.70
N GLN A 24 -18.37 -23.26 -4.66
CA GLN A 24 -17.84 -22.69 -3.42
C GLN A 24 -16.82 -23.63 -2.78
N ARG A 25 -15.68 -23.08 -2.35
CA ARG A 25 -14.63 -23.82 -1.63
C ARG A 25 -14.44 -23.26 -0.23
N ASN A 26 -14.32 -24.13 0.75
CA ASN A 26 -14.18 -23.76 2.15
C ASN A 26 -12.76 -24.06 2.63
N TYR A 27 -12.12 -23.06 3.23
CA TYR A 27 -10.77 -23.16 3.78
C TYR A 27 -10.79 -22.74 5.24
N PRO A 28 -10.11 -23.43 6.15
CA PRO A 28 -9.88 -22.93 7.50
C PRO A 28 -9.15 -21.59 7.45
N LEU A 29 -9.42 -20.68 8.40
CA LEU A 29 -8.79 -19.36 8.49
C LEU A 29 -7.26 -19.44 8.57
N ARG A 30 -6.73 -20.48 9.23
CA ARG A 30 -5.29 -20.81 9.28
C ARG A 30 -4.67 -21.03 7.89
N HIS A 31 -5.47 -21.39 6.90
CA HIS A 31 -5.06 -21.59 5.50
C HIS A 31 -5.45 -20.42 4.60
N SER A 32 -5.54 -19.20 5.15
CA SER A 32 -5.91 -17.98 4.41
C SER A 32 -5.10 -17.75 3.15
N ARG A 33 -3.79 -18.05 3.18
CA ARG A 33 -2.92 -17.93 2.00
C ARG A 33 -3.34 -18.88 0.88
N ALA A 34 -3.66 -20.12 1.20
CA ALA A 34 -4.14 -21.11 0.22
C ALA A 34 -5.52 -20.71 -0.34
N ALA A 35 -6.41 -20.17 0.50
CA ALA A 35 -7.72 -19.69 0.07
C ALA A 35 -7.60 -18.53 -0.94
N MET A 36 -6.69 -17.58 -0.69
CA MET A 36 -6.42 -16.47 -1.61
C MET A 36 -5.81 -16.94 -2.93
N LEU A 37 -4.85 -17.88 -2.89
CA LEU A 37 -4.26 -18.45 -4.10
C LEU A 37 -5.29 -19.21 -4.94
N ALA A 38 -6.15 -20.01 -4.30
CA ALA A 38 -7.22 -20.72 -4.98
C ALA A 38 -8.18 -19.74 -5.67
N ARG A 39 -8.62 -18.69 -4.96
CA ARG A 39 -9.44 -17.62 -5.52
C ARG A 39 -8.80 -17.02 -6.78
N ASP A 40 -7.52 -16.66 -6.70
CA ASP A 40 -6.81 -16.00 -7.81
C ASP A 40 -6.67 -16.94 -9.02
N ALA A 41 -6.37 -18.22 -8.78
CA ALA A 41 -6.27 -19.22 -9.84
C ALA A 41 -7.62 -19.47 -10.53
N ILE A 42 -8.70 -19.62 -9.76
CA ILE A 42 -10.05 -19.85 -10.30
C ILE A 42 -10.50 -18.64 -11.12
N ALA A 43 -10.36 -17.44 -10.57
CA ALA A 43 -10.71 -16.22 -11.30
C ALA A 43 -9.85 -16.01 -12.56
N ALA A 44 -8.58 -16.43 -12.55
CA ALA A 44 -7.74 -16.44 -13.74
C ALA A 44 -8.24 -17.41 -14.80
N SER A 45 -8.61 -18.63 -14.43
CA SER A 45 -9.18 -19.60 -15.37
C SER A 45 -10.49 -19.13 -16.00
N LEU A 46 -11.23 -18.25 -15.32
CA LEU A 46 -12.52 -17.73 -15.78
C LEU A 46 -12.41 -16.33 -16.41
N GLY A 47 -11.20 -15.80 -16.61
CA GLY A 47 -10.98 -14.47 -17.21
C GLY A 47 -11.43 -13.29 -16.32
N LEU A 48 -11.68 -13.52 -15.03
CA LEU A 48 -12.16 -12.54 -14.06
C LEU A 48 -11.03 -11.76 -13.35
N THR A 49 -9.78 -12.00 -13.73
CA THR A 49 -8.56 -11.39 -13.13
C THR A 49 -8.53 -9.87 -13.21
N HIS A 50 -9.08 -9.26 -14.27
CA HIS A 50 -9.15 -7.80 -14.41
C HIS A 50 -9.97 -7.13 -13.29
N ASN A 51 -10.93 -7.86 -12.71
CA ASN A 51 -11.77 -7.39 -11.60
C ASN A 51 -11.23 -7.73 -10.20
N LEU A 52 -10.19 -8.55 -10.14
CA LEU A 52 -9.44 -8.90 -8.93
C LEU A 52 -8.18 -8.06 -8.75
N SER A 53 -7.93 -7.10 -9.65
CA SER A 53 -6.83 -6.16 -9.54
C SER A 53 -6.77 -5.66 -8.11
N ARG A 54 -5.77 -6.19 -7.38
CA ARG A 54 -5.31 -5.61 -6.13
C ARG A 54 -5.28 -4.11 -6.39
N PRO A 55 -5.70 -3.24 -5.45
CA PRO A 55 -5.10 -1.93 -5.47
C PRO A 55 -3.59 -2.19 -5.43
N SER A 56 -2.91 -1.92 -6.54
CA SER A 56 -1.45 -1.95 -6.72
C SER A 56 -0.74 -0.95 -5.79
N HIS A 57 -1.49 -0.37 -4.87
CA HIS A 57 -1.04 0.36 -3.71
C HIS A 57 -1.60 -0.26 -2.43
N VAL A 58 -1.15 -1.47 -2.07
CA VAL A 58 -0.93 -1.80 -0.64
C VAL A 58 0.41 -1.18 -0.22
N GLY A 59 0.65 0.07 -0.63
CA GLY A 59 1.29 1.00 0.29
C GLY A 59 0.32 1.09 1.45
N ARG A 60 0.70 0.50 2.58
CA ARG A 60 0.05 0.66 3.88
C ARG A 60 -0.51 2.08 3.92
N GLN A 61 -1.84 2.23 3.89
CA GLN A 61 -2.45 3.54 4.01
C GLN A 61 -2.08 4.04 5.40
N THR A 62 -0.94 4.72 5.50
CA THR A 62 -0.58 5.53 6.64
C THR A 62 -1.75 6.49 6.80
N LYS A 63 -2.42 6.43 7.96
CA LYS A 63 -3.57 7.27 8.33
C LYS A 63 -3.52 8.58 7.55
N ARG A 64 -4.44 8.74 6.58
CA ARG A 64 -4.57 10.00 5.86
C ARG A 64 -4.79 11.08 6.93
N ALA A 65 -3.80 11.96 7.09
CA ALA A 65 -4.03 13.20 7.82
C ALA A 65 -5.15 13.96 7.10
N SER A 66 -6.02 14.60 7.88
CA SER A 66 -7.20 15.38 7.48
C SER A 66 -7.17 15.89 6.03
N LYS A 67 -8.22 15.56 5.27
CA LYS A 67 -8.32 15.78 3.81
C LYS A 67 -8.24 17.28 3.44
N SER A 68 -7.03 17.75 3.16
CA SER A 68 -6.80 18.97 2.38
C SER A 68 -6.94 18.67 0.88
N LYS A 69 -7.51 19.57 0.08
CA LYS A 69 -7.51 19.47 -1.40
C LYS A 69 -6.08 19.33 -1.96
N LEU A 70 -5.08 19.86 -1.25
CA LEU A 70 -3.67 19.77 -1.62
C LEU A 70 -3.04 18.39 -1.36
N SER A 71 -3.78 17.51 -0.66
CA SER A 71 -3.41 16.11 -0.49
C SER A 71 -3.90 15.22 -1.64
N ASP A 72 -4.73 15.74 -2.54
CA ASP A 72 -5.24 14.98 -3.68
C ASP A 72 -4.16 14.77 -4.75
N GLY A 73 -3.99 13.51 -5.17
CA GLY A 73 -2.98 13.10 -6.15
C GLY A 73 -1.55 13.00 -5.60
N LEU A 74 -1.34 13.05 -4.27
CA LEU A 74 -0.02 12.80 -3.68
C LEU A 74 0.31 11.30 -3.63
N PRO A 75 1.58 10.92 -3.88
CA PRO A 75 2.02 9.52 -3.78
C PRO A 75 2.02 9.04 -2.32
N SER A 76 1.94 7.71 -2.15
CA SER A 76 1.92 7.09 -0.82
C SER A 76 3.13 7.50 0.04
N GLY A 77 2.85 7.94 1.26
CA GLY A 77 3.86 8.43 2.21
C GLY A 77 4.14 9.92 2.11
N VAL A 78 3.45 10.66 1.22
CA VAL A 78 3.46 12.12 1.20
C VAL A 78 2.12 12.64 1.71
N SER A 79 2.13 13.60 2.63
CA SER A 79 0.92 14.23 3.18
C SER A 79 1.11 15.73 3.27
N PHE A 80 0.04 16.51 3.07
CA PHE A 80 0.08 17.94 3.30
C PHE A 80 -0.49 18.29 4.68
N SER A 81 0.11 19.28 5.35
CA SER A 81 -0.39 19.85 6.60
C SER A 81 -0.77 21.31 6.37
N GLU A 82 -2.08 21.59 6.41
CA GLU A 82 -2.62 22.95 6.28
C GLU A 82 -2.19 23.85 7.43
N LYS A 83 -2.16 23.32 8.66
CA LYS A 83 -1.79 24.09 9.86
C LYS A 83 -0.37 24.67 9.75
N TYR A 84 0.55 23.92 9.15
CA TYR A 84 1.96 24.30 9.06
C TYR A 84 2.38 24.68 7.63
N GLN A 85 1.43 24.70 6.68
CA GLN A 85 1.66 25.00 5.26
C GLN A 85 2.89 24.24 4.70
N LEU A 86 2.90 22.91 4.90
CA LEU A 86 4.04 22.06 4.52
C LEU A 86 3.62 20.70 3.98
N PHE A 87 4.47 20.16 3.10
CA PHE A 87 4.40 18.77 2.66
C PHE A 87 5.35 17.92 3.51
N GLY A 88 4.83 16.83 4.05
CA GLY A 88 5.57 15.86 4.84
C GLY A 88 5.77 14.57 4.07
N VAL A 89 6.98 14.03 4.08
CA VAL A 89 7.30 12.71 3.55
C VAL A 89 7.66 11.78 4.71
N CYS A 90 6.94 10.68 4.82
CA CYS A 90 7.16 9.64 5.82
C CYS A 90 7.67 8.36 5.14
N TRP A 91 8.75 7.80 5.66
CA TRP A 91 9.31 6.53 5.19
C TRP A 91 9.78 5.67 6.35
N ARG A 92 10.10 4.40 6.06
CA ARG A 92 10.62 3.46 7.05
C ARG A 92 12.01 3.00 6.63
N GLU A 93 12.94 3.11 7.55
CA GLU A 93 14.34 2.76 7.39
C GLU A 93 14.70 1.59 8.32
N GLY A 94 15.58 0.69 7.89
CA GLY A 94 16.06 -0.42 8.71
C GLY A 94 15.53 -1.82 8.31
N PRO A 95 16.05 -2.88 8.96
CA PRO A 95 15.74 -4.26 8.62
C PRO A 95 14.28 -4.62 8.89
N LEU A 96 13.77 -5.64 8.18
CA LEU A 96 12.45 -6.23 8.44
C LEU A 96 12.38 -6.71 9.90
N GLY A 97 11.55 -6.06 10.71
CA GLY A 97 11.41 -6.34 12.15
C GLY A 97 11.84 -5.18 13.07
N ASN A 98 12.78 -4.33 12.63
CA ASN A 98 13.24 -3.15 13.38
C ASN A 98 13.27 -1.90 12.49
N ARG A 99 12.12 -1.61 11.87
CA ARG A 99 11.98 -0.47 10.95
C ARG A 99 11.67 0.80 11.72
N THR A 100 12.57 1.77 11.70
CA THR A 100 12.38 3.11 12.25
C THR A 100 11.60 3.97 11.26
N THR A 101 10.58 4.68 11.74
CA THR A 101 9.84 5.63 10.90
C THR A 101 10.58 6.96 10.90
N ARG A 102 10.90 7.44 9.70
CA ARG A 102 11.56 8.72 9.45
C ARG A 102 10.59 9.68 8.78
N TYR A 103 10.81 10.96 9.02
CA TYR A 103 9.98 12.04 8.50
C TYR A 103 10.84 13.19 8.00
N ARG A 104 10.41 13.82 6.91
CA ARG A 104 11.00 15.05 6.37
C ARG A 104 9.90 16.01 5.94
N ALA A 105 10.03 17.26 6.34
CA ALA A 105 9.11 18.33 5.96
C ALA A 105 9.67 19.21 4.84
N PHE A 106 8.78 19.72 4.02
CA PHE A 106 8.99 20.64 2.90
C PHE A 106 7.98 21.77 3.05
N SER A 107 8.35 22.86 3.72
CA SER A 107 7.44 23.99 3.94
C SER A 107 7.35 24.90 2.72
N ILE A 108 6.16 25.46 2.51
CA ILE A 108 5.93 26.44 1.43
C ILE A 108 6.80 27.69 1.66
N SER A 109 7.01 28.08 2.93
CA SER A 109 7.87 29.21 3.30
C SER A 109 9.33 29.04 2.87
N VAL A 110 9.87 27.83 2.89
CA VAL A 110 11.28 27.54 2.53
C VAL A 110 11.45 27.37 1.03
N TYR A 111 10.46 26.77 0.36
CA TYR A 111 10.52 26.48 -1.09
C TYR A 111 9.87 27.58 -1.97
N GLY A 112 9.34 28.63 -1.35
CA GLY A 112 8.79 29.82 -1.98
C GLY A 112 7.38 29.66 -2.53
N THR A 113 7.03 28.51 -3.10
CA THR A 113 5.69 28.23 -3.63
C THR A 113 5.19 26.85 -3.26
N GLU A 114 3.87 26.67 -3.26
CA GLU A 114 3.22 25.39 -3.03
C GLU A 114 3.65 24.34 -4.06
N SER A 115 3.67 24.70 -5.35
CA SER A 115 4.09 23.82 -6.44
C SER A 115 5.52 23.30 -6.24
N ARG A 116 6.45 24.18 -5.86
CA ARG A 116 7.85 23.80 -5.59
C ARG A 116 7.99 22.90 -4.37
N ALA A 117 7.28 23.22 -3.28
CA ALA A 117 7.29 22.39 -2.08
C ALA A 117 6.71 20.99 -2.34
N ARG A 118 5.65 20.93 -3.16
CA ARG A 118 5.01 19.68 -3.60
C ARG A 118 5.95 18.84 -4.47
N GLU A 119 6.56 19.43 -5.49
CA GLU A 119 7.51 18.76 -6.38
C GLU A 119 8.75 18.26 -5.61
N ALA A 120 9.27 19.06 -4.68
CA ALA A 120 10.38 18.68 -3.81
C ALA A 120 10.02 17.46 -2.93
N ALA A 121 8.83 17.45 -2.34
CA ALA A 121 8.35 16.31 -1.54
C ALA A 121 8.17 15.04 -2.39
N ILE A 122 7.60 15.16 -3.59
CA ILE A 122 7.38 14.03 -4.51
C ILE A 122 8.71 13.49 -5.03
N SER A 123 9.62 14.34 -5.48
CA SER A 123 10.95 13.93 -5.97
C SER A 123 11.77 13.27 -4.86
N TRP A 124 11.72 13.80 -3.63
CA TRP A 124 12.34 13.17 -2.47
C TRP A 124 11.77 11.78 -2.19
N ARG A 125 10.44 11.63 -2.26
CA ARG A 125 9.78 10.33 -2.08
C ARG A 125 10.22 9.32 -3.14
N LYS A 126 10.28 9.72 -4.41
CA LYS A 126 10.76 8.87 -5.52
C LYS A 126 12.22 8.44 -5.30
N LYS A 127 13.09 9.36 -4.88
CA LYS A 127 14.49 9.06 -4.54
C LYS A 127 14.60 8.02 -3.42
N MET A 128 13.75 8.11 -2.40
CA MET A 128 13.71 7.16 -1.29
C MET A 128 13.07 5.82 -1.65
N GLU A 129 12.20 5.77 -2.65
CA GLU A 129 11.62 4.53 -3.14
C GLU A 129 12.68 3.66 -3.84
N ILE A 130 13.56 4.26 -4.63
CA ILE A 130 14.70 3.59 -5.28
C ILE A 130 15.64 3.02 -4.20
N LEU A 131 16.00 3.81 -3.18
CA LEU A 131 16.92 3.37 -2.12
C LEU A 131 16.39 2.24 -1.22
N HIS A 132 15.07 2.07 -1.11
CA HIS A 132 14.46 1.09 -0.20
C HIS A 132 13.95 -0.18 -0.88
N TYR A 133 13.77 -0.18 -2.21
CA TYR A 133 13.41 -1.38 -2.98
C TYR A 133 14.59 -1.99 -3.76
N ASP A 134 15.67 -1.25 -4.06
CA ASP A 134 16.90 -1.78 -4.68
C ASP A 134 17.91 -2.41 -3.69
N ASN A 135 17.43 -2.96 -2.58
CA ASN A 135 18.24 -3.95 -1.84
C ASN A 135 17.63 -5.36 -1.87
N PRO A 136 17.42 -5.97 -3.06
CA PRO A 136 16.98 -7.36 -3.15
C PRO A 136 18.08 -8.39 -2.86
N ARG A 137 19.34 -8.00 -2.55
CA ARG A 137 20.43 -8.97 -2.34
C ARG A 137 21.49 -8.50 -1.34
N LYS A 138 21.25 -8.75 -0.05
CA LYS A 138 22.30 -9.27 0.84
C LYS A 138 21.64 -10.28 1.80
N LYS A 139 21.42 -11.49 1.29
CA LYS A 139 21.64 -12.67 2.14
C LYS A 139 23.15 -12.69 2.39
N PRO A 140 23.65 -12.71 3.64
CA PRO A 140 24.96 -13.31 3.85
C PRO A 140 24.79 -14.79 3.50
N ALA A 141 25.39 -15.20 2.40
CA ALA A 141 25.81 -16.58 2.25
C ALA A 141 27.17 -16.65 2.93
N GLU A 142 27.17 -17.10 4.18
CA GLU A 142 28.16 -17.97 4.83
C GLU A 142 27.72 -18.22 6.27
#